data_AF-A0A2K8VFR1-F1
#
_entry.id   AF-A0A2K8VFR1-F1
#
_cell.length_a   1.000
_cell.length_b   1.000
_cell.length_c   1.000
_cell.angle_alpha   90.00
_cell.angle_beta   90.00
_cell.angle_gamma   90.00
#
_symmetry.space_group_name_H-M   'P 1'
#
loop_
_entity.id
_entity.type
_entity.pdbx_description
1 polymer ?
#
loop_
_entity_poly.entity_id
_entity_poly.type
_entity_poly.pdbx_seq_one_letter_code
_entity_poly.pdbx_strand_id
1 'polypeptide(L)'
;MKFGIFDKFWDNQPNHLPLLNLKIDLSDTETFNLGKSLKLIDGIISENEIHDIYNDTRKLLTELNWRLHLVALITILKLEKSEQQKFIGFLWKRLCLGTWVSPQLLVTLSKIDFNFKEKAQLILKEIGLNEFRGNYLSKQELAERKFNYALTNNKILNSLRYLKDGNFLTEIDDDNGAKIALNWNEQLSELNKLKLIKN
;
A
#
# COMPACT_ATOMS: atom_id res chain seq x y z
N MET A 1 -1.82 19.22 -9.83
CA MET A 1 -0.75 18.63 -9.00
C MET A 1 0.13 17.84 -9.95
N LYS A 2 1.45 18.00 -9.91
CA LYS A 2 2.38 17.28 -10.80
C LYS A 2 3.01 16.13 -10.03
N PHE A 3 2.74 14.91 -10.46
CA PHE A 3 3.24 13.63 -9.92
C PHE A 3 4.35 13.03 -10.81
N GLY A 4 4.90 13.82 -11.72
CA GLY A 4 6.02 13.44 -12.58
C GLY A 4 5.59 12.42 -13.62
N ILE A 5 6.29 11.28 -13.69
CA ILE A 5 6.00 10.23 -14.68
C ILE A 5 4.57 9.65 -14.55
N PHE A 6 3.92 9.84 -13.40
CA PHE A 6 2.55 9.38 -13.15
C PHE A 6 1.46 10.38 -13.54
N ASP A 7 1.80 11.54 -14.12
CA ASP A 7 0.81 12.56 -14.49
C ASP A 7 -0.27 11.98 -15.43
N LYS A 8 0.15 11.19 -16.43
CA LYS A 8 -0.75 10.52 -17.40
C LYS A 8 -1.66 9.45 -16.78
N PHE A 9 -1.40 9.00 -15.55
CA PHE A 9 -2.29 8.03 -14.90
C PHE A 9 -3.66 8.65 -14.56
N TRP A 10 -3.71 9.98 -14.41
CA TRP A 10 -4.86 10.72 -13.90
C TRP A 10 -5.68 11.42 -14.98
N ASP A 11 -5.66 10.92 -16.23
CA ASP A 11 -6.31 11.46 -17.44
C ASP A 11 -7.86 11.46 -17.39
N ASN A 12 -8.46 12.09 -16.37
CA ASN A 12 -9.90 12.21 -16.10
C ASN A 12 -10.66 10.87 -15.96
N GLN A 13 -9.95 9.74 -15.85
CA GLN A 13 -10.52 8.43 -15.57
C GLN A 13 -10.17 7.98 -14.14
N PRO A 14 -11.07 7.28 -13.44
CA PRO A 14 -10.83 6.83 -12.07
C PRO A 14 -9.97 5.55 -12.02
N ASN A 15 -8.84 5.51 -12.74
CA ASN A 15 -7.93 4.36 -12.88
C ASN A 15 -7.37 3.83 -11.53
N HIS A 16 -7.43 4.63 -10.47
CA HIS A 16 -7.02 4.20 -9.13
C HIS A 16 -8.08 3.32 -8.42
N LEU A 17 -9.36 3.41 -8.78
CA LEU A 17 -10.44 2.70 -8.10
C LEU A 17 -10.31 1.17 -8.24
N PRO A 18 -10.00 0.60 -9.41
CA PRO A 18 -9.78 -0.84 -9.53
C PRO A 18 -8.64 -1.34 -8.64
N LEU A 19 -7.66 -0.50 -8.31
CA LEU A 19 -6.52 -0.86 -7.45
C LEU A 19 -6.92 -1.03 -5.97
N LEU A 20 -8.07 -0.48 -5.56
CA LEU A 20 -8.53 -0.53 -4.17
C LEU A 20 -8.82 -1.96 -3.69
N ASN A 21 -9.47 -2.74 -4.57
CA ASN A 21 -9.92 -4.10 -4.27
C ASN A 21 -9.29 -5.16 -5.19
N LEU A 22 -8.64 -4.74 -6.29
CA LEU A 22 -7.99 -5.63 -7.25
C LEU A 22 -8.89 -6.72 -7.82
N LYS A 23 -10.19 -6.44 -7.96
CA LYS A 23 -11.12 -7.36 -8.60
C LYS A 23 -10.64 -7.59 -10.04
N ILE A 24 -10.29 -8.83 -10.36
CA ILE A 24 -9.78 -9.17 -11.68
C ILE A 24 -10.90 -9.02 -12.72
N ASP A 25 -10.78 -7.94 -13.48
CA ASP A 25 -11.46 -7.74 -14.75
C ASP A 25 -10.43 -7.24 -15.76
N LEU A 26 -10.22 -8.06 -16.79
CA LEU A 26 -9.27 -7.82 -17.89
C LEU A 26 -10.00 -7.60 -19.22
N SER A 27 -11.33 -7.43 -19.19
CA SER A 27 -12.12 -7.13 -20.37
C SER A 27 -11.72 -5.76 -20.96
N ASP A 28 -11.95 -5.56 -22.26
CA ASP A 28 -11.73 -4.24 -22.88
C ASP A 28 -13.01 -3.38 -22.90
N THR A 29 -14.14 -3.92 -22.42
CA THR A 29 -15.49 -3.35 -22.53
C THR A 29 -15.79 -2.20 -21.57
N GLU A 30 -15.18 -2.17 -20.39
CA GLU A 30 -15.41 -1.10 -19.42
C GLU A 30 -14.54 0.12 -19.70
N THR A 31 -15.01 1.34 -19.41
CA THR A 31 -14.20 2.56 -19.60
C THR A 31 -12.94 2.56 -18.73
N PHE A 32 -13.00 1.95 -17.54
CA PHE A 32 -11.86 1.71 -16.65
C PHE A 32 -12.06 0.37 -15.92
N ASN A 33 -10.99 -0.40 -15.78
CA ASN A 33 -10.97 -1.62 -14.96
C ASN A 33 -9.54 -1.95 -14.52
N LEU A 34 -9.36 -3.08 -13.84
CA LEU A 34 -8.05 -3.47 -13.34
C LEU A 34 -7.05 -3.67 -14.48
N GLY A 35 -7.43 -4.37 -15.55
CA GLY A 35 -6.57 -4.60 -16.70
C GLY A 35 -6.03 -3.30 -17.31
N LYS A 36 -6.90 -2.31 -17.52
CA LYS A 36 -6.50 -0.98 -18.04
C LYS A 36 -5.58 -0.24 -17.07
N SER A 37 -5.90 -0.27 -15.77
CA SER A 37 -5.10 0.38 -14.74
C SER A 37 -3.69 -0.22 -14.65
N LEU A 38 -3.57 -1.56 -14.74
CA LEU A 38 -2.29 -2.25 -14.75
C LEU A 38 -1.48 -1.94 -16.02
N LYS A 39 -2.12 -1.98 -17.20
CA LYS A 39 -1.48 -1.62 -18.49
C LYS A 39 -0.90 -0.20 -18.47
N LEU A 40 -1.61 0.76 -17.86
CA LEU A 40 -1.11 2.14 -17.71
C LEU A 40 0.15 2.18 -16.84
N ILE A 41 0.16 1.47 -15.70
CA ILE A 41 1.33 1.40 -14.82
C ILE A 41 2.49 0.69 -15.53
N ASP A 42 2.22 -0.38 -16.29
CA ASP A 42 3.23 -1.09 -17.08
C ASP A 42 3.85 -0.18 -18.14
N GLY A 43 3.03 0.61 -18.85
CA GLY A 43 3.51 1.62 -19.79
C GLY A 43 4.43 2.63 -19.12
N ILE A 44 4.01 3.21 -18.00
CA ILE A 44 4.81 4.16 -17.21
C ILE A 44 6.15 3.53 -16.79
N ILE A 45 6.15 2.30 -16.28
CA ILE A 45 7.38 1.60 -15.88
C ILE A 45 8.29 1.33 -17.09
N SER A 46 7.73 0.93 -18.22
CA SER A 46 8.50 0.58 -19.42
C SER A 46 9.13 1.78 -20.14
N GLU A 47 8.52 2.97 -20.01
CA GLU A 47 8.94 4.19 -20.70
C GLU A 47 9.95 5.04 -19.90
N ASN A 48 10.25 4.68 -18.64
CA ASN A 48 11.02 5.51 -17.73
C ASN A 48 12.16 4.75 -17.06
N GLU A 49 13.22 5.47 -16.72
CA GLU A 49 14.38 4.92 -16.02
C GLU A 49 14.03 4.58 -14.56
N ILE A 50 14.70 3.57 -14.01
CA ILE A 50 14.43 3.10 -12.64
C ILE A 50 14.62 4.20 -11.59
N HIS A 51 15.52 5.16 -11.85
CA HIS A 51 15.73 6.31 -10.97
C HIS A 51 14.50 7.23 -10.89
N ASP A 52 13.85 7.48 -12.02
CA ASP A 52 12.65 8.33 -12.08
C ASP A 52 11.45 7.62 -11.46
N ILE A 53 11.29 6.33 -11.74
CA ILE A 53 10.28 5.49 -11.11
C ILE A 53 10.44 5.52 -9.59
N TYR A 54 11.67 5.38 -9.09
CA TYR A 54 11.96 5.46 -7.67
C TYR A 54 11.58 6.81 -7.06
N ASN A 55 12.07 7.90 -7.66
CA ASN A 55 11.85 9.25 -7.14
C ASN A 55 10.37 9.63 -7.11
N ASP A 56 9.63 9.33 -8.18
CA ASP A 56 8.24 9.74 -8.29
C ASP A 56 7.31 8.81 -7.51
N THR A 57 7.60 7.50 -7.43
CA THR A 57 6.86 6.59 -6.53
C THR A 57 7.02 7.01 -5.07
N ARG A 58 8.22 7.48 -4.68
CA ARG A 58 8.43 8.05 -3.35
C ARG A 58 7.58 9.31 -3.13
N LYS A 59 7.48 10.20 -4.12
CA LYS A 59 6.61 11.38 -4.03
C LYS A 59 5.15 10.98 -3.83
N LEU A 60 4.65 9.99 -4.57
CA LEU A 60 3.28 9.47 -4.39
C LEU A 60 3.01 9.04 -2.94
N LEU A 61 3.99 8.41 -2.28
CA LEU A 61 3.89 8.00 -0.88
C LEU A 61 3.93 9.20 0.10
N THR A 62 4.54 10.32 -0.25
CA THR A 62 4.61 11.48 0.68
C THR A 62 3.29 12.24 0.80
N GLU A 63 2.44 12.14 -0.20
CA GLU A 63 1.16 12.86 -0.28
C GLU A 63 0.13 12.38 0.76
N LEU A 64 -0.87 13.20 1.05
CA LEU A 64 -1.99 12.81 1.93
C LEU A 64 -3.11 12.07 1.17
N ASN A 65 -3.06 12.07 -0.15
CA ASN A 65 -4.07 11.49 -1.02
C ASN A 65 -3.90 9.97 -1.13
N TRP A 66 -4.78 9.21 -0.46
CA TRP A 66 -4.74 7.74 -0.44
C TRP A 66 -4.79 7.09 -1.83
N ARG A 67 -5.36 7.79 -2.84
CA ARG A 67 -5.42 7.29 -4.22
C ARG A 67 -4.04 7.10 -4.82
N LEU A 68 -3.11 8.01 -4.49
CA LEU A 68 -1.72 7.96 -4.95
C LEU A 68 -0.98 6.78 -4.31
N HIS A 69 -1.31 6.45 -3.07
CA HIS A 69 -0.72 5.30 -2.39
C HIS A 69 -1.05 4.00 -3.11
N LEU A 70 -2.28 3.80 -3.59
CA LEU A 70 -2.62 2.59 -4.36
C LEU A 70 -1.76 2.43 -5.62
N VAL A 71 -1.56 3.52 -6.36
CA VAL A 71 -0.69 3.53 -7.55
C VAL A 71 0.75 3.20 -7.16
N ALA A 72 1.26 3.81 -6.08
CA ALA A 72 2.59 3.54 -5.57
C ALA A 72 2.78 2.07 -5.17
N LEU A 73 1.83 1.48 -4.43
CA LEU A 73 1.90 0.09 -3.97
C LEU A 73 1.95 -0.90 -5.16
N ILE A 74 1.11 -0.69 -6.17
CA ILE A 74 1.09 -1.56 -7.36
C ILE A 74 2.34 -1.35 -8.22
N THR A 75 2.82 -0.11 -8.34
CA THR A 75 4.09 0.17 -9.01
C THR A 75 5.23 -0.58 -8.33
N ILE A 76 5.37 -0.48 -7.00
CA ILE A 76 6.40 -1.19 -6.22
C ILE A 76 6.31 -2.69 -6.50
N LEU A 77 5.12 -3.28 -6.41
CA LEU A 77 4.91 -4.71 -6.63
C LEU A 77 5.22 -5.17 -8.07
N LYS A 78 5.32 -4.27 -9.05
CA LYS A 78 5.74 -4.59 -10.43
C LYS A 78 7.25 -4.50 -10.64
N LEU A 79 8.00 -3.89 -9.72
CA LEU A 79 9.46 -3.77 -9.80
C LEU A 79 10.15 -5.09 -9.40
N GLU A 80 11.43 -5.21 -9.76
CA GLU A 80 12.28 -6.32 -9.29
C GLU A 80 12.43 -6.30 -7.76
N LYS A 81 12.64 -7.49 -7.16
CA LYS A 81 12.74 -7.63 -5.69
C LYS A 81 13.79 -6.71 -5.06
N SER A 82 14.93 -6.53 -5.72
CA SER A 82 15.99 -5.61 -5.26
C SER A 82 15.53 -4.15 -5.20
N GLU A 83 14.67 -3.74 -6.13
CA GLU A 83 14.11 -2.39 -6.19
C GLU A 83 12.99 -2.19 -5.16
N GLN A 84 12.15 -3.22 -4.94
CA GLN A 84 11.11 -3.22 -3.92
C GLN A 84 11.67 -2.94 -2.52
N GLN A 85 12.81 -3.54 -2.16
CA GLN A 85 13.45 -3.36 -0.85
C GLN A 85 13.71 -1.88 -0.52
N LYS A 86 14.02 -1.07 -1.53
CA LYS A 86 14.34 0.37 -1.36
C LYS A 86 13.15 1.18 -0.84
N PHE A 87 11.93 0.64 -0.91
CA PHE A 87 10.70 1.31 -0.47
C PHE A 87 10.25 0.97 0.95
N ILE A 88 10.82 -0.05 1.60
CA ILE A 88 10.36 -0.54 2.91
C ILE A 88 10.30 0.58 3.95
N GLY A 89 11.37 1.37 4.07
CA GLY A 89 11.42 2.50 5.00
C GLY A 89 10.34 3.55 4.73
N PHE A 90 10.07 3.85 3.45
CA PHE A 90 9.03 4.81 3.06
C PHE A 90 7.63 4.29 3.34
N LEU A 91 7.37 3.00 3.13
CA LEU A 91 6.08 2.37 3.43
C LEU A 91 5.80 2.36 4.94
N TRP A 92 6.78 1.98 5.78
CA TRP A 92 6.63 2.06 7.23
C TRP A 92 6.43 3.50 7.71
N LYS A 93 7.19 4.46 7.17
CA LYS A 93 6.98 5.88 7.47
C LYS A 93 5.58 6.34 7.07
N ARG A 94 5.09 5.92 5.89
CA ARG A 94 3.74 6.24 5.41
C ARG A 94 2.66 5.67 6.30
N LEU A 95 2.80 4.41 6.75
CA LEU A 95 1.91 3.78 7.72
C LEU A 95 1.86 4.60 9.02
N CYS A 96 3.03 5.05 9.50
CA CYS A 96 3.15 5.83 10.72
C CYS A 96 2.47 7.20 10.59
N LEU A 97 2.64 7.88 9.47
CA LEU A 97 1.93 9.15 9.18
C LEU A 97 0.41 8.92 9.08
N GLY A 98 0.01 7.79 8.48
CA GLY A 98 -1.38 7.40 8.27
C GLY A 98 -1.78 7.45 6.79
N THR A 99 -2.72 6.58 6.42
CA THR A 99 -3.35 6.48 5.10
C THR A 99 -4.67 5.71 5.22
N TRP A 100 -5.67 6.03 4.41
CA TRP A 100 -6.94 5.31 4.39
C TRP A 100 -6.80 3.86 3.92
N VAL A 101 -5.80 3.62 3.06
CA VAL A 101 -5.46 2.29 2.50
C VAL A 101 -4.34 1.60 3.29
N SER A 102 -4.33 1.76 4.62
CA SER A 102 -3.34 1.12 5.49
C SER A 102 -3.33 -0.42 5.40
N PRO A 103 -4.47 -1.11 5.21
CA PRO A 103 -4.45 -2.57 5.01
C PRO A 103 -3.67 -2.97 3.75
N GLN A 104 -3.92 -2.31 2.62
CA GLN A 104 -3.22 -2.58 1.35
C GLN A 104 -1.72 -2.33 1.51
N LEU A 105 -1.34 -1.22 2.15
CA LEU A 105 0.05 -0.91 2.45
C LEU A 105 0.71 -2.02 3.29
N LEU A 106 0.03 -2.49 4.33
CA LEU A 106 0.54 -3.57 5.19
C LEU A 106 0.66 -4.90 4.44
N VAL A 107 -0.26 -5.21 3.52
CA VAL A 107 -0.14 -6.39 2.65
C VAL A 107 1.10 -6.26 1.76
N THR A 108 1.34 -5.09 1.15
CA THR A 108 2.58 -4.85 0.38
C THR A 108 3.81 -5.06 1.25
N LEU A 109 3.85 -4.48 2.46
CA LEU A 109 4.94 -4.68 3.41
C LEU A 109 5.14 -6.16 3.76
N SER A 110 4.08 -6.93 3.99
CA SER A 110 4.18 -8.37 4.31
C SER A 110 4.77 -9.22 3.19
N LYS A 111 4.75 -8.71 1.96
CA LYS A 111 5.28 -9.39 0.76
C LYS A 111 6.74 -9.04 0.51
N ILE A 112 7.13 -7.81 0.81
CA ILE A 112 8.46 -7.31 0.45
C ILE A 112 9.41 -7.16 1.65
N ASP A 113 8.93 -6.98 2.88
CA ASP A 113 9.79 -6.82 4.05
C ASP A 113 10.02 -8.17 4.75
N PHE A 114 11.24 -8.70 4.65
CA PHE A 114 11.62 -9.95 5.32
C PHE A 114 11.45 -9.89 6.85
N ASN A 115 11.53 -8.70 7.44
CA ASN A 115 11.37 -8.49 8.88
C ASN A 115 9.93 -8.09 9.26
N PHE A 116 8.96 -8.27 8.37
CA PHE A 116 7.58 -7.85 8.61
C PHE A 116 6.98 -8.49 9.86
N LYS A 117 7.19 -9.81 10.04
CA LYS A 117 6.60 -10.55 11.16
C LYS A 117 7.17 -10.10 12.50
N GLU A 118 8.47 -9.84 12.57
CA GLU A 118 9.16 -9.32 13.75
C GLU A 118 8.64 -7.91 14.09
N LYS A 119 8.51 -7.02 13.09
CA LYS A 119 7.94 -5.68 13.31
C LYS A 119 6.48 -5.73 13.74
N ALA A 120 5.67 -6.61 13.12
CA ALA A 120 4.29 -6.81 13.52
C ALA A 120 4.18 -7.33 14.95
N GLN A 121 5.05 -8.26 15.35
CA GLN A 121 5.15 -8.78 16.72
C GLN A 121 5.49 -7.67 17.72
N LEU A 122 6.53 -6.88 17.42
CA LEU A 122 6.96 -5.73 18.20
C LEU A 122 5.82 -4.72 18.43
N ILE A 123 5.07 -4.38 17.37
CA ILE A 123 3.92 -3.47 17.46
C ILE A 123 2.78 -4.09 18.29
N LEU A 124 2.47 -5.36 18.09
CA LEU A 124 1.27 -5.98 18.67
C LEU A 124 1.44 -6.36 20.14
N LYS A 125 2.65 -6.71 20.59
CA LYS A 125 2.88 -7.29 21.93
C LYS A 125 3.87 -6.55 22.81
N GLU A 126 4.72 -5.68 22.26
CA GLU A 126 5.84 -5.10 23.02
C GLU A 126 5.65 -3.60 23.22
N ILE A 127 5.79 -2.80 22.16
CA ILE A 127 5.85 -1.33 22.28
C ILE A 127 4.56 -0.61 21.86
N GLY A 128 3.67 -1.30 21.13
CA GLY A 128 2.46 -0.68 20.61
C GLY A 128 2.70 0.24 19.41
N LEU A 129 1.61 0.58 18.71
CA LEU A 129 1.68 1.40 17.50
C LEU A 129 2.15 2.85 17.75
N ASN A 130 1.85 3.41 18.92
CA ASN A 130 2.22 4.80 19.23
C ASN A 130 3.72 4.97 19.46
N GLU A 131 4.35 4.06 20.21
CA GLU A 131 5.80 4.08 20.41
C GLU A 131 6.54 3.75 19.11
N PHE A 132 6.07 2.74 18.37
CA PHE A 132 6.65 2.37 17.07
C PHE A 132 6.72 3.55 16.08
N ARG A 133 5.74 4.45 16.10
CA ARG A 133 5.75 5.67 15.26
C ARG A 133 6.93 6.60 15.56
N GLY A 134 7.40 6.64 16.81
CA GLY A 134 8.57 7.42 17.21
C GLY A 134 9.85 6.98 16.50
N ASN A 135 9.90 5.75 15.97
CA ASN A 135 11.04 5.24 15.20
C ASN A 135 11.12 5.81 13.77
N TYR A 136 10.01 6.34 13.24
CA TYR A 136 9.91 6.78 11.84
C TYR A 136 9.58 8.27 11.68
N LEU A 137 9.04 8.89 12.73
CA LEU A 137 8.53 10.26 12.68
C LEU A 137 9.25 11.12 13.71
N SER A 138 9.60 12.34 13.31
CA SER A 138 10.02 13.40 14.21
C SER A 138 8.88 13.82 15.14
N LYS A 139 9.22 14.51 16.24
CA LYS A 139 8.21 15.09 17.17
C LYS A 139 7.25 16.04 16.45
N GLN A 140 7.76 16.83 15.51
CA GLN A 140 6.95 17.73 14.69
C GLN A 140 6.00 16.93 13.80
N GLU A 141 6.51 15.95 13.06
CA GLU A 141 5.67 15.10 12.21
C GLU A 141 4.58 14.38 13.01
N LEU A 142 4.86 13.94 14.25
CA LEU A 142 3.88 13.33 15.15
C LEU A 142 2.77 14.30 15.59
N ALA A 143 3.12 15.55 15.86
CA ALA A 143 2.19 16.59 16.30
C ALA A 143 1.31 17.11 15.15
N GLU A 144 1.89 17.24 13.95
CA GLU A 144 1.23 17.83 12.78
C GLU A 144 0.42 16.84 11.96
N ARG A 145 0.38 15.56 12.36
CA ARG A 145 -0.43 14.57 11.65
C ARG A 145 -1.87 15.11 11.58
N LYS A 146 -2.52 15.04 10.40
CA LYS A 146 -3.89 15.53 10.17
C LYS A 146 -4.97 14.44 9.97
N PHE A 147 -4.66 13.17 10.24
CA PHE A 147 -5.54 12.03 9.95
C PHE A 147 -6.35 11.58 11.17
N ASN A 148 -7.56 11.03 10.99
CA ASN A 148 -8.34 10.50 12.12
C ASN A 148 -7.69 9.22 12.68
N TYR A 149 -6.95 9.35 13.79
CA TYR A 149 -6.07 8.28 14.30
C TYR A 149 -6.81 7.09 14.89
N ALA A 150 -7.90 7.32 15.60
CA ALA A 150 -8.55 6.27 16.38
C ALA A 150 -9.04 5.13 15.47
N LEU A 151 -9.79 5.47 14.42
CA LEU A 151 -10.28 4.52 13.42
C LEU A 151 -9.10 3.86 12.67
N THR A 152 -8.14 4.67 12.20
CA THR A 152 -6.98 4.16 11.45
C THR A 152 -6.11 3.20 12.28
N ASN A 153 -5.99 3.41 13.61
CA ASN A 153 -5.21 2.53 14.49
C ASN A 153 -5.83 1.13 14.57
N ASN A 154 -7.14 1.03 14.79
CA ASN A 154 -7.82 -0.26 14.87
C ASN A 154 -7.68 -1.04 13.55
N LYS A 155 -7.87 -0.34 12.42
CA LYS A 155 -7.64 -0.91 11.08
C LYS A 155 -6.22 -1.46 10.92
N ILE A 156 -5.20 -0.70 11.33
CA ILE A 156 -3.79 -1.13 11.28
C ILE A 156 -3.56 -2.36 12.16
N LEU A 157 -4.01 -2.33 13.41
CA LEU A 157 -3.78 -3.41 14.36
C LEU A 157 -4.47 -4.71 13.91
N ASN A 158 -5.68 -4.62 13.37
CA ASN A 158 -6.40 -5.79 12.86
C ASN A 158 -5.76 -6.35 11.59
N SER A 159 -5.31 -5.49 10.67
CA SER A 159 -4.52 -5.95 9.51
C SER A 159 -3.22 -6.63 9.94
N LEU A 160 -2.49 -6.10 10.93
CA LEU A 160 -1.26 -6.71 11.45
C LEU A 160 -1.50 -8.09 12.06
N ARG A 161 -2.57 -8.26 12.85
CA ARG A 161 -2.93 -9.56 13.46
C ARG A 161 -3.20 -10.62 12.39
N TYR A 162 -3.98 -10.27 11.38
CA TYR A 162 -4.26 -11.17 10.25
C TYR A 162 -2.98 -11.51 9.47
N LEU A 163 -2.19 -10.52 9.07
CA LEU A 163 -1.01 -10.76 8.24
C LEU A 163 0.12 -11.50 8.98
N LYS A 164 0.16 -11.40 10.30
CA LYS A 164 1.15 -12.10 11.12
C LYS A 164 0.74 -13.54 11.45
N ASP A 165 -0.48 -13.72 11.98
CA ASP A 165 -0.92 -14.95 12.62
C ASP A 165 -2.16 -15.60 11.96
N GLY A 166 -2.77 -14.94 10.95
CA GLY A 166 -4.03 -15.39 10.34
C GLY A 166 -5.28 -15.12 11.20
N ASN A 167 -5.12 -14.40 12.32
CA ASN A 167 -6.19 -14.18 13.30
C ASN A 167 -7.11 -13.01 12.92
N PHE A 168 -8.42 -13.21 13.12
CA PHE A 168 -9.45 -12.17 12.99
C PHE A 168 -9.98 -11.81 14.38
N LEU A 169 -10.21 -10.51 14.63
CA LEU A 169 -11.00 -10.08 15.77
C LEU A 169 -12.45 -9.98 15.33
N THR A 170 -13.34 -10.73 15.97
CA THR A 170 -14.75 -10.82 15.58
C THR A 170 -15.67 -9.96 16.46
N GLU A 171 -15.17 -9.40 17.56
CA GLU A 171 -16.00 -8.85 18.65
C GLU A 171 -15.87 -7.34 18.90
N ILE A 172 -14.92 -6.66 18.25
CA ILE A 172 -14.79 -5.20 18.34
C ILE A 172 -15.41 -4.65 17.07
N ASP A 173 -16.27 -3.64 17.15
CA ASP A 173 -16.88 -2.91 16.03
C ASP A 173 -15.82 -2.66 14.93
N ASP A 174 -15.81 -3.57 13.96
CA ASP A 174 -14.58 -4.02 13.31
C ASP A 174 -14.30 -3.05 12.17
N ASP A 175 -13.40 -2.10 12.38
CA ASP A 175 -12.85 -1.35 11.26
C ASP A 175 -12.15 -2.41 10.38
N ASN A 176 -12.76 -2.72 9.22
CA ASN A 176 -12.62 -3.93 8.41
C ASN A 176 -11.19 -4.24 7.87
N GLY A 177 -10.13 -3.76 8.51
CA GLY A 177 -8.73 -3.88 8.11
C GLY A 177 -8.27 -5.31 7.92
N ALA A 178 -8.68 -6.26 8.77
CA ALA A 178 -8.36 -7.67 8.56
C ALA A 178 -9.00 -8.23 7.27
N LYS A 179 -10.29 -7.94 7.04
CA LYS A 179 -11.01 -8.36 5.83
C LYS A 179 -10.46 -7.71 4.56
N ILE A 180 -10.13 -6.41 4.61
CA ILE A 180 -9.51 -5.70 3.49
C ILE A 180 -8.12 -6.30 3.20
N ALA A 181 -7.31 -6.55 4.24
CA ALA A 181 -6.00 -7.17 4.08
C ALA A 181 -6.09 -8.59 3.50
N LEU A 182 -7.04 -9.40 3.97
CA LEU A 182 -7.34 -10.73 3.41
C LEU A 182 -7.66 -10.62 1.92
N ASN A 183 -8.69 -9.85 1.56
CA ASN A 183 -9.12 -9.72 0.17
C ASN A 183 -7.97 -9.25 -0.72
N TRP A 184 -7.24 -8.22 -0.32
CA TRP A 184 -6.14 -7.68 -1.13
C TRP A 184 -4.97 -8.67 -1.23
N ASN A 185 -4.68 -9.44 -0.19
CA ASN A 185 -3.65 -10.48 -0.21
C ASN A 185 -4.01 -11.65 -1.14
N GLU A 186 -5.28 -12.07 -1.16
CA GLU A 186 -5.80 -13.08 -2.09
C GLU A 186 -5.71 -12.60 -3.54
N GLN A 187 -6.21 -11.39 -3.83
CA GLN A 187 -6.15 -10.84 -5.19
C GLN A 187 -4.72 -10.63 -5.68
N LEU A 188 -3.79 -10.16 -4.83
CA LEU A 188 -2.38 -10.09 -5.21
C LEU A 188 -1.78 -11.47 -5.50
N SER A 189 -2.20 -12.51 -4.78
CA SER A 189 -1.74 -13.88 -5.05
C SER A 189 -2.19 -14.34 -6.43
N GLU A 190 -3.41 -14.02 -6.84
CA GLU A 190 -3.91 -14.27 -8.20
C GLU A 190 -3.16 -13.43 -9.26
N LEU A 191 -2.93 -12.15 -9.03
CA LEU A 191 -2.13 -11.31 -9.93
C LEU A 191 -0.69 -11.85 -10.10
N ASN A 192 -0.11 -12.40 -9.04
CA ASN A 192 1.23 -13.01 -9.11
C ASN A 192 1.23 -14.29 -9.96
N LYS A 193 0.20 -15.16 -9.82
CA LYS A 193 0.03 -16.34 -10.68
C LYS A 193 -0.09 -15.96 -12.16
N LEU A 194 -0.77 -14.86 -12.44
CA LEU A 194 -0.91 -14.29 -13.78
C LEU A 194 0.32 -13.52 -14.26
N LYS A 195 1.38 -13.43 -13.46
CA LYS A 195 2.62 -12.66 -13.75
C LYS A 195 2.37 -11.17 -14.01
N LEU A 196 1.32 -10.61 -13.42
CA LEU A 196 0.97 -9.19 -13.52
C LEU A 196 1.68 -8.32 -12.47
N ILE A 197 2.28 -8.95 -11.47
CA ILE A 197 3.16 -8.37 -10.43
C ILE A 197 4.32 -9.34 -10.16
N LYS A 198 5.32 -8.89 -9.38
CA LYS A 198 6.53 -9.61 -9.00
C LYS A 198 6.61 -9.75 -7.48
N ASN A 199 5.78 -10.61 -6.88
CA ASN A 199 5.83 -10.93 -5.43
C ASN A 199 6.62 -12.23 -5.18
#